data_AF-A0A519L1X2-F1
#
_entry.id   AF-A0A519L1X2-F1
#
_cell.length_a   1.000
_cell.length_b   1.000
_cell.length_c   1.000
_cell.angle_alpha   90.00
_cell.angle_beta   90.00
_cell.angle_gamma   90.00
#
_symmetry.space_group_name_H-M   'P 1'
#
loop_
_entity.id
_entity.type
_entity.pdbx_description
1 polymer ?
#
loop_
_entity_poly.entity_id
_entity_poly.type
_entity_poly.pdbx_seq_one_letter_code
_entity_poly.pdbx_strand_id
1 'polypeptide(L)'
;MSDDPLAALRLRFRERALSDADGLASALQHSNEQDIEALAHGLAGAAGLFGFSEIGRQAKDIDGQFAAGDRPARSDVEALIAAIRRDMAAYS
;
A
#
# COMPACT_ATOMS: atom_id res chain seq x y z
N MET A 1 15.73 -20.35 20.43
CA MET A 1 14.95 -19.18 20.03
C MET A 1 15.09 -19.08 18.54
N SER A 2 14.04 -19.40 17.81
CA SER A 2 14.04 -19.26 16.36
C SER A 2 13.84 -17.77 16.08
N ASP A 3 14.92 -17.03 15.90
CA ASP A 3 14.88 -15.72 15.26
C ASP A 3 14.27 -15.96 13.87
N ASP A 4 12.98 -15.71 13.70
CA ASP A 4 12.35 -15.69 12.38
C ASP A 4 12.88 -14.42 11.70
N PRO A 5 13.86 -14.50 10.78
CA PRO A 5 14.48 -13.30 10.21
C PRO A 5 13.45 -12.50 9.41
N LEU A 6 12.38 -13.17 8.97
CA LEU A 6 11.23 -12.55 8.34
C LEU A 6 10.39 -11.74 9.33
N ALA A 7 10.36 -12.04 10.63
CA ALA A 7 9.53 -11.32 11.58
C ALA A 7 9.98 -9.85 11.71
N ALA A 8 11.28 -9.61 11.82
CA ALA A 8 11.83 -8.25 11.81
C ALA A 8 11.54 -7.52 10.48
N LEU A 9 11.60 -8.25 9.36
CA LEU A 9 11.34 -7.68 8.04
C LEU A 9 9.85 -7.36 7.84
N ARG A 10 8.94 -8.21 8.33
CA ARG A 10 7.49 -7.99 8.33
C ARG A 10 7.13 -6.78 9.20
N LEU A 11 7.77 -6.59 10.35
CA LEU A 11 7.55 -5.42 11.21
C LEU A 11 7.95 -4.12 10.49
N ARG A 12 9.13 -4.11 9.86
CA ARG A 12 9.56 -2.95 9.05
C ARG A 12 8.64 -2.68 7.87
N PHE A 13 8.18 -3.73 7.19
CA PHE A 13 7.19 -3.59 6.13
C PHE A 13 5.88 -2.99 6.65
N ARG A 14 5.42 -3.41 7.83
CA ARG A 14 4.21 -2.86 8.48
C ARG A 14 4.34 -1.37 8.76
N GLU A 15 5.44 -0.96 9.39
CA GLU A 15 5.71 0.46 9.67
C GLU A 15 5.73 1.27 8.38
N ARG A 16 6.41 0.74 7.35
CA ARG A 16 6.45 1.36 6.03
C ARG A 16 5.07 1.46 5.39
N ALA A 17 4.28 0.38 5.39
CA ALA A 17 2.95 0.35 4.79
C ALA A 17 2.00 1.36 5.47
N LEU A 18 2.07 1.49 6.80
CA LEU A 18 1.32 2.51 7.52
C LEU A 18 1.72 3.94 7.11
N SER A 19 3.03 4.18 6.99
CA SER A 19 3.54 5.46 6.47
C SER A 19 3.10 5.72 5.04
N ASP A 20 3.07 4.70 4.18
CA ASP A 20 2.61 4.82 2.79
C ASP A 20 1.09 5.12 2.76
N ALA A 21 0.30 4.53 3.67
CA ALA A 21 -1.13 4.82 3.78
C ALA A 21 -1.40 6.27 4.22
N ASP A 22 -0.58 6.83 5.12
CA ASP A 22 -0.66 8.24 5.49
C ASP A 22 -0.24 9.16 4.33
N GLY A 23 0.80 8.77 3.58
CA GLY A 23 1.21 9.42 2.34
C GLY A 23 0.10 9.45 1.29
N LEU A 24 -0.55 8.30 1.05
CA LEU A 24 -1.69 8.17 0.13
C LEU A 24 -2.85 9.06 0.56
N ALA A 25 -3.18 9.09 1.86
CA ALA A 25 -4.25 9.95 2.37
C ALA A 25 -3.95 11.43 2.14
N SER A 26 -2.70 11.86 2.36
CA SER A 26 -2.26 13.23 2.10
C SER A 26 -2.29 13.56 0.60
N ALA A 27 -1.74 12.69 -0.24
CA ALA A 27 -1.72 12.86 -1.68
C ALA A 27 -3.14 12.95 -2.26
N LEU A 28 -4.06 12.13 -1.74
CA LEU A 28 -5.47 12.16 -2.11
C LEU A 28 -6.16 13.47 -1.73
N GLN A 29 -5.86 14.02 -0.55
CA GLN A 29 -6.39 15.32 -0.13
C GLN A 29 -5.90 16.48 -1.01
N HIS A 30 -4.65 16.42 -1.47
CA HIS A 30 -4.04 17.44 -2.32
C HIS A 30 -4.17 17.17 -3.82
N SER A 31 -4.85 16.08 -4.21
CA SER A 31 -4.95 15.63 -5.61
C SER A 31 -3.58 15.46 -6.29
N ASN A 32 -2.58 15.00 -5.54
CA ASN A 32 -1.24 14.75 -6.07
C ASN A 32 -1.14 13.36 -6.69
N GLU A 33 -1.51 13.26 -7.97
CA GLU A 33 -1.55 12.00 -8.73
C GLU A 33 -0.18 11.30 -8.78
N GLN A 34 0.92 12.06 -8.90
CA GLN A 34 2.28 11.49 -8.97
C GLN A 34 2.68 10.77 -7.69
N ASP A 35 2.31 11.34 -6.52
CA ASP A 35 2.59 10.70 -5.23
C ASP A 35 1.74 9.44 -5.05
N ILE A 36 0.47 9.46 -5.50
CA ILE A 36 -0.41 8.29 -5.44
C ILE A 36 0.16 7.15 -6.29
N GLU A 37 0.57 7.45 -7.52
CA GLU A 37 1.19 6.48 -8.43
C GLU A 37 2.47 5.88 -7.83
N ALA A 38 3.39 6.71 -7.36
CA ALA A 38 4.65 6.25 -6.78
C ALA A 38 4.46 5.35 -5.54
N LEU A 39 3.51 5.70 -4.67
CA LEU A 39 3.19 4.92 -3.48
C LEU A 39 2.50 3.59 -3.83
N ALA A 40 1.53 3.62 -4.76
CA ALA A 40 0.85 2.41 -5.24
C ALA A 40 1.84 1.44 -5.90
N HIS A 41 2.72 1.94 -6.76
CA HIS A 41 3.77 1.15 -7.40
C HIS A 41 4.67 0.43 -6.38
N GLY A 42 5.14 1.17 -5.36
CA GLY A 42 5.97 0.61 -4.29
C GLY A 42 5.24 -0.47 -3.47
N LEU A 43 3.97 -0.23 -3.14
CA LEU A 43 3.13 -1.18 -2.40
C LEU A 43 2.85 -2.45 -3.20
N ALA A 44 2.58 -2.35 -4.50
CA ALA A 44 2.32 -3.51 -5.36
C ALA A 44 3.49 -4.49 -5.36
N GLY A 45 4.73 -3.97 -5.43
CA GLY A 45 5.94 -4.79 -5.38
C GLY A 45 6.21 -5.40 -4.00
N ALA A 46 6.07 -4.61 -2.94
CA ALA A 46 6.44 -5.04 -1.60
C ALA A 46 5.41 -5.95 -0.93
N ALA A 47 4.10 -5.72 -1.14
CA ALA A 47 3.02 -6.49 -0.52
C ALA A 47 3.05 -7.99 -0.89
N GLY A 48 3.45 -8.31 -2.12
CA GLY A 48 3.57 -9.70 -2.60
C GLY A 48 4.61 -10.52 -1.84
N LEU A 49 5.69 -9.90 -1.36
CA LEU A 49 6.77 -10.58 -0.64
C LEU A 49 6.35 -11.07 0.75
N PHE A 50 5.39 -10.38 1.38
CA PHE A 50 4.97 -10.65 2.75
C PHE A 50 3.58 -11.30 2.86
N GLY A 51 2.95 -11.61 1.72
CA GLY A 51 1.66 -12.32 1.67
C GLY A 51 0.43 -11.42 1.79
N PHE A 52 0.57 -10.10 1.63
CA PHE A 52 -0.56 -9.16 1.65
C PHE A 52 -1.23 -9.08 0.28
N SER A 53 -1.87 -10.18 -0.13
CA SER A 53 -2.42 -10.34 -1.49
C SER A 53 -3.50 -9.32 -1.84
N GLU A 54 -4.34 -8.93 -0.88
CA GLU A 54 -5.38 -7.92 -1.11
C GLU A 54 -4.78 -6.53 -1.36
N ILE A 55 -3.87 -6.09 -0.48
CA ILE A 55 -3.15 -4.81 -0.61
C ILE A 55 -2.37 -4.78 -1.93
N GLY A 56 -1.62 -5.84 -2.22
CA GLY A 56 -0.82 -5.94 -3.45
C GLY A 56 -1.69 -5.90 -4.71
N ARG A 57 -2.85 -6.55 -4.70
CA ARG A 57 -3.81 -6.49 -5.83
C ARG A 57 -4.36 -5.09 -6.01
N GLN A 58 -4.89 -4.46 -4.96
CA GLN A 58 -5.45 -3.11 -5.05
C GLN A 58 -4.41 -2.07 -5.49
N ALA A 59 -3.19 -2.15 -4.93
CA ALA A 59 -2.09 -1.28 -5.33
C ALA A 59 -1.70 -1.47 -6.80
N LYS A 60 -1.69 -2.72 -7.28
CA LYS A 60 -1.42 -3.04 -8.69
C LYS A 60 -2.53 -2.58 -9.63
N ASP A 61 -3.79 -2.66 -9.22
CA ASP A 61 -4.92 -2.18 -10.00
C ASP A 61 -4.82 -0.65 -10.18
N ILE A 62 -4.47 0.10 -9.13
CA ILE A 62 -4.22 1.55 -9.16
C ILE A 62 -3.01 1.90 -10.04
N ASP A 63 -1.87 1.23 -9.84
CA ASP A 63 -0.65 1.40 -10.65
C ASP A 63 -0.92 1.14 -12.14
N GLY A 64 -1.71 0.10 -12.44
CA GLY A 64 -2.11 -0.23 -13.80
C GLY A 64 -2.98 0.84 -14.47
N GLN A 65 -3.86 1.51 -13.72
CA GLN A 65 -4.67 2.61 -14.24
C GLN A 65 -3.78 3.81 -14.60
N PHE A 66 -2.85 4.19 -13.74
CA PHE A 66 -1.88 5.25 -14.06
C PHE A 66 -1.02 4.90 -15.27
N ALA A 67 -0.53 3.66 -15.36
CA ALA A 67 0.24 3.18 -16.50
C ALA A 67 -0.55 3.20 -17.83
N ALA A 68 -1.87 3.07 -17.77
CA ALA A 68 -2.76 3.21 -18.93
C ALA A 68 -3.06 4.68 -19.29
N GLY A 69 -2.60 5.65 -18.49
CA GLY A 69 -2.93 7.06 -18.63
C GLY A 69 -4.31 7.43 -18.04
N ASP A 70 -4.94 6.49 -17.34
CA ASP A 70 -6.19 6.71 -16.60
C ASP A 70 -5.91 7.18 -15.17
N ARG A 71 -6.96 7.63 -14.49
CA ARG A 71 -6.90 8.07 -13.09
C ARG A 71 -7.73 7.14 -12.23
N PRO A 72 -7.18 6.64 -11.11
CA PRO A 72 -7.96 5.84 -10.17
C PRO A 72 -9.10 6.64 -9.58
N ALA A 73 -10.22 5.96 -9.31
CA ALA A 73 -11.28 6.58 -8.56
C ALA A 73 -10.78 6.85 -7.13
N ARG A 74 -11.18 8.00 -6.57
CA ARG A 74 -10.85 8.36 -5.18
C ARG A 74 -11.19 7.24 -4.19
N SER A 75 -12.32 6.57 -4.40
CA SER A 75 -12.77 5.43 -3.60
C SER A 75 -11.82 4.24 -3.63
N ASP A 76 -11.11 4.02 -4.73
CA ASP A 76 -10.17 2.90 -4.88
C ASP A 76 -8.92 3.16 -4.03
N VAL A 77 -8.42 4.40 -4.03
CA VAL A 77 -7.32 4.82 -3.17
C VAL A 77 -7.72 4.77 -1.69
N GLU A 78 -8.94 5.22 -1.35
CA GLU A 78 -9.48 5.13 0.01
C GLU A 78 -9.63 3.67 0.48
N ALA A 79 -10.04 2.76 -0.42
CA ALA A 79 -10.13 1.34 -0.14
C ALA A 79 -8.75 0.73 0.16
N LEU A 80 -7.72 1.10 -0.61
CA LEU A 80 -6.34 0.67 -0.37
C LEU A 80 -5.83 1.13 0.99
N ILE A 81 -6.03 2.41 1.33
CA ILE A 81 -5.66 2.97 2.64
C ILE A 81 -6.36 2.19 3.77
N ALA A 82 -7.66 1.93 3.62
CA ALA A 82 -8.43 1.18 4.62
C ALA A 82 -7.93 -0.26 4.78
N ALA A 83 -7.62 -0.94 3.67
CA ALA A 83 -7.09 -2.31 3.68
C ALA A 83 -5.73 -2.37 4.40
N ILE A 84 -4.82 -1.44 4.11
CA ILE A 84 -3.52 -1.35 4.80
C ILE A 84 -3.73 -1.17 6.31
N ARG A 85 -4.53 -0.19 6.72
CA ARG A 85 -4.74 0.11 8.15
C ARG A 85 -5.37 -1.07 8.89
N ARG A 86 -6.34 -1.74 8.27
CA ARG A 86 -6.99 -2.93 8.83
C ARG A 86 -6.01 -4.09 9.03
N ASP A 87 -5.30 -4.46 7.96
CA ASP A 87 -4.42 -5.62 7.99
C ASP A 87 -3.24 -5.37 8.93
N MET A 88 -2.67 -4.16 8.93
CA MET A 88 -1.59 -3.82 9.85
C MET A 88 -2.05 -3.72 11.31
N ALA A 89 -3.30 -3.38 11.60
CA ALA A 89 -3.82 -3.41 12.97
C ALA A 89 -4.05 -4.83 13.50
N ALA A 90 -4.37 -5.79 12.61
CA ALA A 90 -4.64 -7.18 12.97
C ALA A 90 -3.38 -7.98 13.39
N TYR A 91 -2.18 -7.49 13.07
CA TYR A 91 -0.89 -8.08 13.45
C TYR A 91 -0.35 -7.58 14.80
N SER A 92 -1.21 -7.02 15.66
CA SER A 92 -0.80 -6.44 16.95
C SER A 92 -0.85 -7.41 18.12
#